data_AF-A0A9W4L9G5-F1
#
_entry.id   AF-A0A9W4L9G5-F1
#
_cell.length_a   1.000
_cell.length_b   1.000
_cell.length_c   1.000
_cell.angle_alpha   90.00
_cell.angle_beta   90.00
_cell.angle_gamma   90.00
#
_symmetry.space_group_name_H-M   'P 1'
#
loop_
_entity.id
_entity.type
_entity.pdbx_description
1 polymer ?
#
loop_
_entity_poly.entity_id
_entity_poly.type
_entity_poly.pdbx_seq_one_letter_code
_entity_poly.pdbx_strand_id
1 'polypeptide(L)'
;MVVDIGGGTTEVAIISLGGIVTSQSIRIAGDEMDDAIIVYIRKNYNLMIGERTAEAIKMEIGSAGDTEGVENMEIRGRDLLTGLPKTIEITAEEISKALSDTVSAIVDSVKNTLEKTPPELAADIMDRGIVLTGGGALLRNLDKVISEETQMPVIIAENPLDCVAIGTGKALDHIHLFKTKSRDSR
;
A
#
# COMPACT_ATOMS: atom_id res chain seq x y z
N MET A 1 1.35 -2.14 -15.55
CA MET A 1 2.26 -2.07 -14.39
C MET A 1 1.56 -2.69 -13.18
N VAL A 2 2.28 -3.31 -12.24
CA VAL A 2 1.70 -3.88 -11.02
C VAL A 2 2.37 -3.23 -9.81
N VAL A 3 1.58 -2.88 -8.80
CA VAL A 3 2.01 -2.37 -7.50
C VAL A 3 1.38 -3.27 -6.43
N ASP A 4 2.20 -4.04 -5.74
CA ASP A 4 1.80 -4.95 -4.67
C ASP A 4 2.20 -4.37 -3.31
N ILE A 5 1.21 -4.10 -2.46
CA ILE A 5 1.40 -3.48 -1.14
C ILE A 5 1.02 -4.50 -0.08
N GLY A 6 2.03 -5.14 0.50
CA GLY A 6 1.88 -6.14 1.55
C GLY A 6 1.86 -5.55 2.96
N GLY A 7 2.19 -6.39 3.95
CA GLY A 7 2.44 -5.94 5.33
C GLY A 7 3.76 -5.17 5.42
N GLY A 8 4.87 -5.80 5.07
CA GLY A 8 6.21 -5.20 5.26
C GLY A 8 6.89 -4.60 4.02
N THR A 9 6.31 -4.76 2.83
CA THR A 9 6.93 -4.26 1.58
C THR A 9 5.92 -3.78 0.56
N THR A 10 6.32 -2.75 -0.19
CA THR A 10 5.66 -2.35 -1.44
C THR A 10 6.58 -2.72 -2.61
N GLU A 11 6.08 -3.55 -3.50
CA GLU A 11 6.75 -4.00 -4.73
C GLU A 11 6.10 -3.33 -5.94
N VAL A 12 6.91 -2.66 -6.75
CA VAL A 12 6.47 -2.02 -7.98
C VAL A 12 7.19 -2.69 -9.13
N ALA A 13 6.45 -3.21 -10.12
CA ALA A 13 7.04 -3.92 -11.24
C ALA A 13 6.32 -3.65 -12.56
N ILE A 14 7.12 -3.55 -13.62
CA ILE A 14 6.64 -3.52 -15.01
C ILE A 14 7.02 -4.84 -15.66
N ILE A 15 5.99 -5.55 -16.12
CA ILE A 15 6.11 -6.88 -16.68
C ILE A 15 5.83 -6.80 -18.18
N SER A 16 6.75 -7.34 -18.98
CA SER A 16 6.57 -7.50 -20.42
C SER A 16 7.20 -8.80 -20.88
N LEU A 17 6.58 -9.47 -21.86
CA LEU A 17 7.04 -10.74 -22.45
C LEU A 17 7.43 -11.81 -21.40
N GLY A 18 6.66 -11.90 -20.30
CA GLY A 18 6.89 -12.89 -19.23
C GLY A 18 8.11 -12.60 -18.35
N GLY A 19 8.67 -11.39 -18.38
CA GLY A 19 9.76 -10.96 -17.51
C GLY A 19 9.49 -9.59 -16.88
N ILE A 20 10.20 -9.33 -15.78
CA ILE A 20 10.26 -8.00 -15.17
C ILE A 20 11.24 -7.16 -15.97
N VAL A 21 10.82 -5.98 -16.41
CA VAL A 21 11.65 -5.01 -17.14
C VAL A 21 12.27 -4.01 -16.16
N THR A 22 11.41 -3.38 -15.35
CA THR A 22 11.82 -2.43 -14.31
C THR A 22 11.07 -2.79 -13.04
N SER A 23 11.76 -2.74 -11.90
CA SER A 23 11.14 -2.93 -10.60
C SER A 23 11.80 -2.13 -9.50
N GLN A 24 11.03 -1.84 -8.45
CA GLN A 24 11.49 -1.19 -7.23
C GLN A 24 10.78 -1.84 -6.03
N SER A 25 11.53 -2.04 -4.95
CA SER A 25 11.05 -2.58 -3.68
C SER A 25 11.39 -1.61 -2.57
N ILE A 26 10.40 -1.26 -1.74
CA ILE A 26 10.60 -0.47 -0.52
C ILE A 26 10.03 -1.22 0.69
N ARG A 27 10.69 -1.06 1.83
CA ARG A 27 10.24 -1.59 3.14
C ARG A 27 9.33 -0.57 3.83
N ILE A 28 8.28 -0.20 3.12
CA ILE A 28 7.24 0.74 3.56
C ILE A 28 5.93 0.21 2.99
N ALA A 29 5.05 -0.28 3.86
CA ALA A 29 3.74 -0.80 3.50
C ALA A 29 2.78 -0.78 4.70
N GLY A 30 1.98 -1.83 4.90
CA GLY A 30 0.94 -1.88 5.93
C GLY A 30 1.44 -1.77 7.37
N ASP A 31 2.61 -2.31 7.69
CA ASP A 31 3.20 -2.30 9.04
C ASP A 31 3.64 -0.86 9.40
N GLU A 32 4.29 -0.16 8.47
CA GLU A 32 4.67 1.24 8.65
C GLU A 32 3.46 2.18 8.74
N MET A 33 2.32 1.84 8.13
CA MET A 33 1.06 2.57 8.32
C MET A 33 0.55 2.43 9.76
N ASP A 34 0.60 1.22 10.34
CA ASP A 34 0.18 0.99 11.72
C ASP A 34 1.09 1.72 12.71
N ASP A 35 2.41 1.66 12.49
CA ASP A 35 3.38 2.41 13.29
C ASP A 35 3.14 3.92 13.23
N ALA A 36 2.83 4.46 12.06
CA ALA A 36 2.52 5.88 11.89
C ALA A 36 1.28 6.29 12.72
N ILE A 37 0.24 5.44 12.73
CA ILE A 37 -0.96 5.65 13.57
C ILE A 37 -0.60 5.59 15.06
N ILE A 38 0.16 4.59 15.50
CA ILE A 38 0.60 4.45 16.91
C ILE A 38 1.37 5.70 17.36
N VAL A 39 2.31 6.16 16.53
CA VAL A 39 3.12 7.35 16.81
C VAL A 39 2.24 8.59 16.89
N TYR A 40 1.30 8.75 15.97
CA TYR A 40 0.37 9.88 15.96
C TYR A 40 -0.48 9.92 17.24
N ILE A 41 -1.12 8.80 17.60
CA ILE A 41 -1.99 8.72 18.79
C ILE A 41 -1.19 8.98 20.06
N ARG A 42 0.00 8.40 20.16
CA ARG A 42 0.90 8.63 21.31
C ARG A 42 1.26 10.10 21.46
N LYS A 43 1.61 10.77 20.36
CA LYS A 43 2.08 12.16 20.36
C LYS A 43 0.97 13.17 20.66
N ASN A 44 -0.22 12.99 20.08
CA ASN A 44 -1.30 13.96 20.18
C ASN A 44 -2.17 13.75 21.43
N TYR A 45 -2.35 12.51 21.88
CA TYR A 45 -3.28 12.17 22.96
C TYR A 45 -2.62 11.67 24.25
N ASN A 46 -1.29 11.50 24.26
CA ASN A 46 -0.57 10.80 25.33
C ASN A 46 -1.18 9.41 25.63
N LEU A 47 -1.69 8.74 24.60
CA LEU A 47 -2.37 7.45 24.70
C LEU A 47 -1.51 6.36 24.05
N MET A 48 -1.30 5.26 24.75
CA MET A 48 -0.63 4.08 24.21
C MET A 48 -1.69 3.08 23.71
N ILE A 49 -1.58 2.71 22.43
CA ILE A 49 -2.36 1.65 21.78
C ILE A 49 -1.42 0.56 21.22
N GLY A 50 -1.96 -0.63 20.97
CA GLY A 50 -1.22 -1.72 20.33
C GLY A 50 -1.47 -1.79 18.82
N GLU A 51 -0.67 -2.60 18.15
CA GLU A 51 -0.72 -2.85 16.70
C GLU A 51 -2.12 -3.23 16.20
N ARG A 52 -2.81 -4.18 16.85
CA ARG A 52 -4.19 -4.55 16.48
C ARG A 52 -5.18 -3.38 16.51
N THR A 53 -5.00 -2.44 17.44
CA THR A 53 -5.86 -1.26 17.51
C THR A 53 -5.51 -0.29 16.38
N ALA A 54 -4.23 -0.12 16.07
CA ALA A 54 -3.78 0.68 14.94
C ALA A 54 -4.28 0.12 13.60
N GLU A 55 -4.19 -1.19 13.40
CA GLU A 55 -4.68 -1.88 12.21
C GLU A 55 -6.21 -1.72 12.07
N ALA A 56 -6.96 -1.84 13.17
CA ALA A 56 -8.39 -1.57 13.16
C ALA A 56 -8.71 -0.12 12.76
N ILE A 57 -7.97 0.86 13.28
CA ILE A 57 -8.10 2.27 12.89
C ILE A 57 -7.82 2.45 11.39
N LYS A 58 -6.73 1.85 10.90
CA LYS A 58 -6.34 1.87 9.48
C LYS A 58 -7.45 1.33 8.58
N MET A 59 -8.04 0.19 8.94
CA MET A 59 -9.10 -0.45 8.16
C MET A 59 -10.43 0.33 8.23
N GLU A 60 -10.83 0.83 9.40
CA GLU A 60 -12.14 1.47 9.59
C GLU A 60 -12.17 2.91 9.08
N ILE A 61 -11.15 3.71 9.38
CA ILE A 61 -11.16 5.17 9.09
C ILE A 61 -9.91 5.67 8.34
N GLY A 62 -8.98 4.78 7.98
CA GLY A 62 -7.82 5.14 7.18
C GLY A 62 -8.18 5.55 5.74
N SER A 63 -7.55 6.62 5.26
CA SER A 63 -7.64 7.12 3.89
C SER A 63 -6.31 7.73 3.45
N ALA A 64 -5.94 7.52 2.19
CA ALA A 64 -4.74 8.09 1.57
C ALA A 64 -4.89 9.58 1.19
N GLY A 65 -6.12 10.09 1.17
CA GLY A 65 -6.41 11.46 0.72
C GLY A 65 -7.73 11.93 1.30
N ASP A 66 -8.71 12.17 0.43
CA ASP A 66 -10.05 12.63 0.84
C ASP A 66 -10.68 11.75 1.92
N THR A 67 -11.36 12.38 2.87
CA THR A 67 -11.98 11.75 4.05
C THR A 67 -13.48 12.02 4.13
N GLU A 68 -14.06 12.61 3.08
CA GLU A 68 -15.49 12.87 3.01
C GLU A 68 -16.32 11.59 3.24
N GLY A 69 -17.28 11.69 4.18
CA GLY A 69 -18.19 10.59 4.53
C GLY A 69 -17.58 9.48 5.41
N VAL A 70 -16.34 9.62 5.87
CA VAL A 70 -15.74 8.70 6.85
C VAL A 70 -16.12 9.13 8.25
N GLU A 71 -16.71 8.23 9.04
CA GLU A 71 -17.13 8.51 10.41
C GLU A 71 -15.94 8.52 11.38
N ASN A 72 -16.11 9.22 12.51
CA ASN A 72 -15.14 9.17 13.60
C ASN A 72 -15.15 7.80 14.30
N MET A 73 -14.06 7.49 14.98
CA MET A 73 -13.91 6.23 15.72
C MET A 73 -13.54 6.49 17.18
N GLU A 74 -14.20 5.81 18.11
CA GLU A 74 -13.75 5.74 19.50
C GLU A 74 -12.68 4.66 19.67
N ILE A 75 -11.56 5.03 20.30
CA ILE A 75 -10.48 4.09 20.60
C ILE A 75 -10.14 4.11 22.08
N ARG A 76 -9.75 2.94 22.60
CA ARG A 76 -9.36 2.76 24.00
C ARG A 76 -7.89 2.36 24.08
N GLY A 77 -7.16 3.03 24.98
CA GLY A 77 -5.76 2.74 25.23
C GLY A 77 -5.38 2.99 26.68
N ARG A 78 -4.07 2.95 26.95
CA ARG A 78 -3.50 3.30 28.26
C ARG A 78 -3.01 4.74 28.23
N ASP A 79 -3.57 5.58 29.08
CA ASP A 79 -3.09 6.95 29.25
C ASP A 79 -1.68 6.93 29.85
N LEU A 80 -0.73 7.61 29.19
CA LEU A 80 0.68 7.61 29.58
C LEU A 80 0.99 8.49 30.79
N LEU A 81 0.11 9.43 31.13
CA LEU A 81 0.26 10.31 32.27
C LEU A 81 -0.27 9.65 33.54
N THR A 82 -1.46 9.04 33.46
CA THR A 82 -2.13 8.43 34.62
C THR A 82 -1.88 6.92 34.75
N GLY A 83 -1.50 6.26 33.66
CA GLY A 83 -1.35 4.80 33.59
C GLY A 83 -2.68 4.04 33.49
N LEU A 84 -3.83 4.71 33.51
CA LEU A 84 -5.16 4.11 33.51
C LEU A 84 -5.74 3.97 32.09
N PRO A 85 -6.73 3.08 31.89
CA PRO A 85 -7.45 3.03 30.63
C PRO A 85 -8.20 4.34 30.33
N LYS A 86 -8.07 4.85 29.11
CA LYS A 86 -8.75 6.05 28.62
C LYS A 86 -9.33 5.79 27.24
N THR A 87 -10.51 6.36 26.98
CA THR A 87 -11.16 6.37 25.68
C THR A 87 -11.06 7.78 25.09
N ILE A 88 -10.78 7.86 23.80
CA ILE A 88 -10.78 9.10 23.02
C ILE A 88 -11.54 8.86 21.71
N GLU A 89 -12.07 9.92 21.14
CA GLU A 89 -12.58 9.93 19.76
C GLU A 89 -11.46 10.44 18.84
N ILE A 90 -11.31 9.82 17.67
CA ILE A 90 -10.36 10.21 16.62
C ILE A 90 -11.08 10.37 15.28
N THR A 91 -10.58 11.27 14.44
CA THR A 91 -11.20 11.55 13.13
C THR A 91 -10.41 10.97 11.97
N ALA A 92 -11.07 10.80 10.82
CA ALA A 92 -10.44 10.30 9.60
C ALA A 92 -9.34 11.25 9.09
N GLU A 93 -9.51 12.57 9.25
CA GLU A 93 -8.51 13.58 8.85
C GLU A 93 -7.22 13.44 9.64
N GLU A 94 -7.32 13.13 10.93
CA GLU A 94 -6.15 12.88 11.78
C GLU A 94 -5.36 11.67 11.30
N ILE A 95 -6.06 10.59 10.96
CA ILE A 95 -5.45 9.35 10.49
C ILE A 95 -4.89 9.51 9.08
N SER A 96 -5.61 10.17 8.17
CA SER A 96 -5.09 10.51 6.84
C SER A 96 -3.78 11.30 6.95
N LYS A 97 -3.72 12.29 7.84
CA LYS A 97 -2.49 13.05 8.11
C LYS A 97 -1.38 12.20 8.72
N ALA A 98 -1.71 11.22 9.57
CA ALA A 98 -0.71 10.29 10.11
C ALA A 98 -0.11 9.41 9.00
N LEU A 99 -0.90 9.04 8.00
CA LEU A 99 -0.50 8.16 6.90
C LEU A 99 0.21 8.87 5.75
N SER A 100 0.24 10.21 5.71
CA SER A 100 0.69 10.99 4.55
C SER A 100 2.11 10.66 4.09
N ASP A 101 3.03 10.45 5.03
CA ASP A 101 4.45 10.18 4.72
C ASP A 101 4.62 8.78 4.11
N THR A 102 3.90 7.80 4.66
CA THR A 102 3.87 6.41 4.17
C THR A 102 3.24 6.33 2.78
N VAL A 103 2.12 7.02 2.57
CA VAL A 103 1.46 7.13 1.25
C VAL A 103 2.37 7.81 0.23
N SER A 104 3.01 8.92 0.60
CA SER A 104 3.93 9.65 -0.29
C SER A 104 5.09 8.76 -0.73
N ALA A 105 5.67 7.97 0.19
CA ALA A 105 6.75 7.05 -0.16
C ALA A 105 6.32 5.96 -1.16
N ILE A 106 5.08 5.46 -1.05
CA ILE A 106 4.50 4.51 -2.00
C ILE A 106 4.32 5.17 -3.37
N VAL A 107 3.71 6.35 -3.42
CA VAL A 107 3.53 7.15 -4.65
C VAL A 107 4.88 7.43 -5.32
N ASP A 108 5.88 7.87 -4.56
CA ASP A 108 7.22 8.14 -5.06
C ASP A 108 7.86 6.88 -5.65
N SER A 109 7.65 5.71 -5.06
CA SER A 109 8.16 4.45 -5.63
C SER A 109 7.53 4.12 -6.98
N VAL A 110 6.23 4.40 -7.13
CA VAL A 110 5.52 4.26 -8.41
C VAL A 110 6.10 5.22 -9.45
N LYS A 111 6.22 6.52 -9.13
CA LYS A 111 6.76 7.55 -10.03
C LYS A 111 8.20 7.26 -10.44
N ASN A 112 9.06 6.93 -9.47
CA ASN A 112 10.45 6.55 -9.72
C ASN A 112 10.58 5.32 -10.63
N THR A 113 9.64 4.37 -10.55
CA THR A 113 9.63 3.21 -11.43
C THR A 113 9.25 3.62 -12.85
N LEU A 114 8.22 4.45 -13.02
CA LEU A 114 7.80 4.99 -14.31
C LEU A 114 8.93 5.79 -14.99
N GLU A 115 9.65 6.63 -14.25
CA GLU A 115 10.77 7.43 -14.78
C GLU A 115 11.92 6.59 -15.34
N LYS A 116 12.17 5.41 -14.75
CA LYS A 116 13.20 4.46 -15.19
C LYS A 116 12.70 3.52 -16.30
N THR A 117 11.45 3.65 -16.73
CA THR A 117 10.83 2.75 -17.70
C THR A 117 11.13 3.19 -19.12
N PRO A 118 11.48 2.26 -20.04
CA PRO A 118 11.58 2.59 -21.45
C PRO A 118 10.30 3.26 -22.00
N PRO A 119 10.41 4.33 -22.80
CA PRO A 119 9.25 5.12 -23.25
C PRO A 119 8.16 4.28 -23.92
N GLU A 120 8.54 3.25 -24.66
CA GLU A 120 7.60 2.35 -25.34
C GLU A 120 6.70 1.57 -24.37
N LEU A 121 7.21 1.22 -23.18
CA LEU A 121 6.41 0.53 -22.16
C LEU A 121 5.63 1.52 -21.30
N ALA A 122 6.17 2.72 -21.08
CA ALA A 122 5.45 3.79 -20.38
C ALA A 122 4.17 4.18 -21.13
N ALA A 123 4.23 4.27 -22.46
CA ALA A 123 3.04 4.51 -23.30
C ALA A 123 1.99 3.38 -23.15
N ASP A 124 2.42 2.12 -23.16
CA ASP A 124 1.52 0.97 -22.98
C ASP A 124 0.84 0.96 -21.59
N ILE A 125 1.53 1.47 -20.55
CA ILE A 125 0.97 1.65 -19.21
C ILE A 125 -0.02 2.81 -19.16
N MET A 126 0.22 3.90 -19.90
CA MET A 126 -0.73 5.01 -19.98
C MET A 126 -2.11 4.55 -20.50
N ASP A 127 -2.11 3.60 -21.45
CA ASP A 127 -3.35 3.03 -22.01
C ASP A 127 -3.98 1.96 -21.11
N ARG A 128 -3.17 1.06 -20.53
CA ARG A 128 -3.66 -0.09 -19.75
C ARG A 128 -3.86 0.19 -18.26
N GLY A 129 -3.19 1.21 -17.73
CA GLY A 129 -3.17 1.58 -16.33
C GLY A 129 -2.21 0.78 -15.44
N ILE A 130 -2.25 1.16 -14.17
CA ILE A 130 -1.52 0.58 -13.05
C ILE A 130 -2.49 -0.34 -12.29
N VAL A 131 -2.07 -1.57 -12.02
CA VAL A 131 -2.86 -2.53 -11.23
C VAL A 131 -2.34 -2.54 -9.79
N LEU A 132 -3.18 -2.17 -8.83
CA LEU A 132 -2.89 -2.30 -7.41
C LEU A 132 -3.33 -3.66 -6.88
N THR A 133 -2.51 -4.26 -6.01
CA THR A 133 -2.79 -5.52 -5.34
C THR A 133 -2.14 -5.55 -3.95
N GLY A 134 -2.44 -6.58 -3.16
CA GLY A 134 -1.99 -6.71 -1.77
C GLY A 134 -2.97 -6.07 -0.80
N GLY A 135 -2.83 -6.37 0.49
CA GLY A 135 -3.74 -5.87 1.52
C GLY A 135 -3.70 -4.35 1.67
N GLY A 136 -2.54 -3.73 1.48
CA GLY A 136 -2.39 -2.28 1.55
C GLY A 136 -3.06 -1.53 0.39
N ALA A 137 -3.36 -2.21 -0.73
CA ALA A 137 -4.14 -1.62 -1.82
C ALA A 137 -5.59 -1.27 -1.41
N LEU A 138 -6.07 -1.79 -0.27
CA LEU A 138 -7.42 -1.54 0.24
C LEU A 138 -7.52 -0.24 1.06
N LEU A 139 -6.42 0.49 1.25
CA LEU A 139 -6.49 1.81 1.87
C LEU A 139 -7.34 2.74 1.01
N ARG A 140 -8.36 3.37 1.62
CA ARG A 140 -9.32 4.21 0.89
C ARG A 140 -8.59 5.30 0.10
N ASN A 141 -9.03 5.52 -1.14
CA ASN A 141 -8.53 6.55 -2.06
C ASN A 141 -7.05 6.42 -2.45
N LEU A 142 -6.36 5.33 -2.13
CA LEU A 142 -4.95 5.14 -2.53
C LEU A 142 -4.81 5.05 -4.05
N ASP A 143 -5.74 4.36 -4.70
CA ASP A 143 -5.88 4.32 -6.16
C ASP A 143 -6.02 5.72 -6.77
N LYS A 144 -6.88 6.56 -6.20
CA LYS A 144 -7.12 7.93 -6.65
C LYS A 144 -5.86 8.79 -6.49
N VAL A 145 -5.21 8.76 -5.34
CA VAL A 145 -3.98 9.54 -5.08
C VAL A 145 -2.88 9.14 -6.05
N ILE A 146 -2.67 7.83 -6.27
CA ILE A 146 -1.68 7.36 -7.26
C ILE A 146 -2.10 7.80 -8.67
N SER A 147 -3.39 7.74 -9.00
CA SER A 147 -3.89 8.14 -10.32
C SER A 147 -3.67 9.63 -10.59
N GLU A 148 -3.94 10.48 -9.61
CA GLU A 148 -3.72 11.92 -9.68
C GLU A 148 -2.23 12.25 -9.81
N GLU A 149 -1.37 11.60 -9.03
CA GLU A 149 0.06 11.87 -9.01
C GLU A 149 0.81 11.33 -10.24
N THR A 150 0.31 10.25 -10.84
CA THR A 150 0.91 9.64 -12.04
C THR A 150 0.25 10.08 -13.35
N GLN A 151 -0.94 10.69 -13.28
CA GLN A 151 -1.79 10.98 -14.44
C GLN A 151 -2.10 9.74 -15.27
N MET A 152 -2.22 8.58 -14.61
CA MET A 152 -2.51 7.28 -15.24
C MET A 152 -3.74 6.63 -14.59
N PRO A 153 -4.50 5.81 -15.34
CA PRO A 153 -5.56 5.00 -14.75
C PRO A 153 -5.00 4.03 -13.70
N VAL A 154 -5.64 3.95 -12.54
CA VAL A 154 -5.28 3.00 -11.49
C VAL A 154 -6.47 2.11 -11.20
N ILE A 155 -6.24 0.80 -11.15
CA ILE A 155 -7.28 -0.21 -10.96
C ILE A 155 -6.85 -1.13 -9.83
N ILE A 156 -7.70 -1.32 -8.83
CA ILE A 156 -7.49 -2.32 -7.78
C ILE A 156 -7.89 -3.68 -8.33
N ALA A 157 -7.04 -4.69 -8.16
CA ALA A 157 -7.34 -6.06 -8.55
C ALA A 157 -8.62 -6.58 -7.85
N GLU A 158 -9.37 -7.47 -8.49
CA GLU A 158 -10.65 -7.97 -7.96
C GLU A 158 -10.51 -8.68 -6.59
N ASN A 159 -9.43 -9.44 -6.39
CA ASN A 159 -9.13 -10.16 -5.15
C ASN A 159 -7.71 -9.81 -4.68
N PRO A 160 -7.47 -8.58 -4.20
CA PRO A 160 -6.11 -8.06 -4.02
C PRO A 160 -5.33 -8.81 -2.94
N LEU A 161 -6.01 -9.37 -1.93
CA LEU A 161 -5.42 -10.21 -0.88
C LEU A 161 -4.95 -11.57 -1.41
N ASP A 162 -5.61 -12.10 -2.44
CA ASP A 162 -5.39 -13.47 -2.93
C ASP A 162 -4.52 -13.53 -4.20
N CYS A 163 -4.27 -12.38 -4.85
CA CYS A 163 -3.56 -12.29 -6.12
C CYS A 163 -2.23 -13.06 -6.14
N VAL A 164 -1.42 -12.96 -5.08
CA VAL A 164 -0.12 -13.65 -4.98
C VAL A 164 -0.31 -15.16 -4.93
N ALA A 165 -1.24 -15.65 -4.10
CA ALA A 165 -1.51 -17.07 -3.95
C ALA A 165 -2.10 -17.67 -5.25
N ILE A 166 -3.10 -16.99 -5.83
CA ILE A 166 -3.73 -17.39 -7.10
C ILE A 166 -2.71 -17.38 -8.24
N GLY A 167 -1.92 -16.32 -8.34
CA GLY A 167 -0.87 -16.18 -9.37
C GLY A 167 0.19 -17.28 -9.26
N THR A 168 0.60 -17.61 -8.04
CA THR A 168 1.52 -18.72 -7.76
C THR A 168 0.94 -20.06 -8.18
N GLY A 169 -0.33 -20.33 -7.86
CA GLY A 169 -1.03 -21.53 -8.30
C GLY A 169 -1.07 -21.65 -9.83
N LYS A 170 -1.47 -20.57 -10.52
CA LYS A 170 -1.50 -20.52 -12.00
C LYS A 170 -0.11 -20.68 -12.63
N ALA A 171 0.93 -20.15 -11.99
CA ALA A 171 2.30 -20.28 -12.47
C ALA A 171 2.79 -21.74 -12.46
N LEU A 172 2.30 -22.56 -11.52
CA LEU A 172 2.61 -23.99 -11.46
C LEU A 172 2.12 -24.73 -12.71
N ASP A 173 0.91 -24.42 -13.20
CA ASP A 173 0.37 -24.98 -14.44
C ASP A 173 1.21 -24.60 -15.67
N HIS A 174 1.91 -23.45 -15.59
CA HIS A 174 2.72 -22.89 -16.66
C HIS A 174 4.22 -22.97 -16.36
N ILE A 175 4.65 -23.89 -15.48
CA ILE A 175 6.05 -23.95 -15.01
C ILE A 175 7.09 -24.05 -16.13
N HIS A 176 6.71 -24.59 -17.28
CA HIS A 176 7.55 -24.69 -18.47
C HIS A 176 7.96 -23.33 -19.04
N LEU A 177 7.14 -22.28 -18.87
CA LEU A 177 7.47 -20.91 -19.30
C LEU A 177 8.60 -20.29 -18.45
N PHE A 178 8.82 -20.79 -17.23
CA PHE A 178 9.80 -20.26 -16.28
C PHE A 178 11.11 -21.09 -16.23
N LYS A 179 11.10 -22.33 -16.72
CA LYS A 179 12.25 -23.26 -16.66
C LYS A 179 13.45 -22.86 -17.53
N THR A 180 13.32 -21.89 -18.43
CA THR A 180 14.38 -21.56 -19.40
C THR A 180 15.40 -20.54 -18.90
N LYS A 181 15.16 -19.85 -17.77
CA LYS A 181 16.05 -18.77 -17.27
C LYS A 181 17.10 -19.21 -16.23
N SER A 182 17.12 -20.46 -15.79
CA SER A 182 18.00 -20.91 -14.70
C SER A 182 19.35 -21.51 -15.15
N ARG A 183 19.82 -21.26 -16.38
CA ARG A 183 21.08 -21.84 -16.88
C ARG A 183 22.19 -20.86 -17.27
N ASP A 184 21.91 -19.58 -17.46
CA ASP A 184 22.92 -18.60 -17.88
C ASP A 184 23.11 -17.48 -16.84
N SER A 185 23.66 -17.86 -15.69
CA SER A 185 24.32 -16.92 -14.77
C SER A 185 25.23 -17.70 -13.79
N ARG A 186 26.40 -18.11 -14.32
CA ARG A 186 27.61 -18.35 -13.54
C ARG A 186 28.72 -17.48 -14.11
#